data_AF-A0A0L7T195-F1
#
_entry.id   AF-A0A0L7T195-F1
#
_cell.length_a   1.000
_cell.length_b   1.000
_cell.length_c   1.000
_cell.angle_alpha   90.00
_cell.angle_beta   90.00
_cell.angle_gamma   90.00
#
_symmetry.space_group_name_H-M   'P 1'
#
loop_
_entity.id
_entity.type
_entity.pdbx_description
1 polymer ?
#
loop_
_entity_poly.entity_id
_entity_poly.type
_entity_poly.pdbx_seq_one_letter_code
_entity_poly.pdbx_strand_id
1 'polypeptide(L)' 'MGTLLALSGLVLGAWAVRGICLKQQSNASKLIKSLIAAAYFLGIGGLAGTEENKAPMVIALLLIGAALVCYSNYRDKKAG' A
#
# COMPACT_ATOMS: atom_id res chain seq x y z
N MET A 1 12.45 0.67 16.79
CA MET A 1 12.25 1.24 15.43
C MET A 1 10.92 0.80 14.78
N GLY A 2 10.25 -0.24 15.30
CA GLY A 2 9.01 -0.77 14.70
C GLY A 2 7.82 0.20 14.55
N THR A 3 7.61 1.13 15.49
CA THR A 3 6.49 2.11 15.42
C THR A 3 6.60 3.06 14.23
N LEU A 4 7.83 3.43 13.83
CA LEU A 4 8.07 4.25 12.65
C LEU A 4 7.77 3.48 11.35
N LEU A 5 8.05 2.17 11.31
CA LEU A 5 7.67 1.32 10.18
C LEU A 5 6.16 1.10 10.11
N ALA A 6 5.48 0.95 11.26
CA ALA A 6 4.03 0.85 11.29
C ALA A 6 3.37 2.14 10.77
N LEU A 7 3.87 3.30 11.19
CA LEU A 7 3.42 4.61 10.69
C LEU A 7 3.68 4.77 9.19
N SER A 8 4.85 4.37 8.68
CA SER A 8 5.15 4.47 7.26
C SER A 8 4.28 3.53 6.42
N GLY A 9 4.00 2.32 6.90
CA GLY A 9 3.01 1.41 6.30
C GLY A 9 1.62 2.04 6.24
N LEU A 10 1.20 2.73 7.31
CA LEU A 10 -0.12 3.36 7.39
C LEU A 10 -0.24 4.57 6.43
N VAL A 11 0.80 5.40 6.34
CA VAL A 11 0.87 6.52 5.39
C VAL A 11 0.88 6.02 3.94
N LEU A 12 1.66 4.98 3.64
CA LEU A 12 1.68 4.35 2.31
C LEU A 12 0.35 3.72 1.95
N GLY A 13 -0.31 3.05 2.90
CA GLY A 13 -1.65 2.50 2.73
C GLY A 13 -2.69 3.57 2.41
N ALA A 14 -2.71 4.68 3.18
CA ALA A 14 -3.60 5.80 2.94
C ALA A 14 -3.34 6.48 1.58
N TRP A 15 -2.07 6.63 1.19
CA TRP A 15 -1.70 7.16 -0.13
C TRP A 15 -2.13 6.24 -1.27
N ALA A 16 -1.94 4.93 -1.13
CA ALA A 16 -2.37 3.92 -2.10
C ALA A 16 -3.90 3.95 -2.28
N VAL A 17 -4.65 3.98 -1.18
CA VAL A 17 -6.12 4.10 -1.19
C VAL A 17 -6.56 5.39 -1.89
N ARG A 18 -5.93 6.53 -1.59
CA ARG A 18 -6.24 7.81 -2.24
C ARG A 18 -5.99 7.74 -3.76
N GLY A 19 -4.89 7.14 -4.18
CA GLY A 19 -4.58 6.95 -5.61
C GLY A 19 -5.62 6.07 -6.33
N ILE A 20 -6.12 5.02 -5.67
CA ILE A 20 -7.18 4.15 -6.19
C ILE A 20 -8.53 4.90 -6.23
N CYS A 21 -8.85 5.66 -5.20
CA CYS A 21 -10.10 6.42 -5.09
C CYS A 21 -10.19 7.61 -6.06
N LEU A 22 -9.07 8.19 -6.47
CA LEU A 22 -9.03 9.27 -7.46
C LEU A 22 -9.17 8.79 -8.92
N LYS A 23 -9.04 7.49 -9.21
CA LYS A 23 -9.24 6.93 -10.56
C LYS A 23 -10.71 6.89 -10.96
N GLN A 24 -11.02 6.96 -12.26
CA GLN A 24 -12.37 6.77 -12.76
C GLN A 24 -12.63 5.28 -13.03
N GLN A 25 -12.71 4.48 -11.95
CA GLN A 25 -13.11 3.06 -11.99
C GLN A 25 -14.50 2.86 -11.38
N SER A 26 -15.18 1.77 -11.75
CA SER A 26 -16.44 1.32 -11.11
C SER A 26 -16.31 1.27 -9.58
N ASN A 27 -17.31 1.80 -8.87
CA ASN A 27 -17.32 1.95 -7.41
C ASN A 27 -17.03 0.62 -6.68
N ALA A 28 -17.55 -0.50 -7.18
CA ALA A 28 -17.32 -1.82 -6.58
C ALA A 28 -15.84 -2.26 -6.68
N SER A 29 -15.22 -2.09 -7.85
CA SER A 29 -13.81 -2.43 -8.04
C SER A 29 -12.87 -1.49 -7.26
N LYS A 30 -13.29 -0.23 -7.06
CA LYS A 30 -12.57 0.74 -6.21
C LYS A 30 -12.51 0.27 -4.77
N LEU A 31 -13.65 -0.09 -4.20
CA LEU A 31 -13.75 -0.54 -2.81
C LEU A 31 -12.88 -1.76 -2.56
N ILE A 32 -12.97 -2.78 -3.41
CA ILE A 32 -12.21 -4.03 -3.24
C ILE A 32 -10.71 -3.76 -3.33
N LYS A 33 -10.23 -3.02 -4.35
CA LYS A 33 -8.80 -2.71 -4.50
C LYS A 33 -8.26 -1.84 -3.36
N SER A 34 -9.04 -0.86 -2.92
CA SER A 34 -8.74 -0.01 -1.76
C SER A 34 -8.60 -0.83 -0.48
N LEU A 35 -9.56 -1.72 -0.22
CA LEU A 35 -9.58 -2.55 0.98
C LEU A 35 -8.38 -3.52 1.01
N ILE A 36 -8.08 -4.16 -0.12
CA ILE A 36 -6.93 -5.07 -0.25
C ILE A 36 -5.61 -4.29 -0.06
N ALA A 37 -5.47 -3.12 -0.67
CA ALA A 37 -4.27 -2.30 -0.49
C ALA A 37 -4.11 -1.86 0.97
N ALA A 38 -5.17 -1.34 1.60
CA ALA A 38 -5.15 -0.95 3.00
C ALA A 38 -4.77 -2.13 3.90
N ALA A 39 -5.39 -3.31 3.71
CA ALA A 39 -5.09 -4.51 4.47
C ALA A 39 -3.64 -4.97 4.29
N TYR A 40 -3.11 -4.93 3.07
CA TYR A 40 -1.73 -5.31 2.76
C TYR A 40 -0.72 -4.40 3.46
N PHE A 41 -0.85 -3.09 3.30
CA PHE A 41 0.06 -2.11 3.89
C PHE A 41 -0.05 -2.04 5.41
N LEU A 42 -1.26 -2.17 5.97
CA LEU A 42 -1.49 -2.19 7.41
C LEU A 42 -0.98 -3.48 8.05
N GLY A 43 -1.24 -4.64 7.42
CA GLY A 43 -0.79 -5.94 7.92
C GLY A 43 0.74 -6.04 7.91
N ILE A 44 1.37 -5.65 6.80
CA ILE A 44 2.84 -5.70 6.69
C ILE A 44 3.50 -4.63 7.56
N GLY A 45 2.96 -3.40 7.60
CA GLY A 45 3.45 -2.35 8.49
C GLY A 45 3.31 -2.72 9.97
N GLY A 46 2.21 -3.36 10.36
CA GLY A 46 1.98 -3.86 11.72
C GLY A 46 2.93 -4.99 12.11
N LEU A 47 3.23 -5.90 11.18
CA LEU A 47 4.16 -7.02 11.40
C LEU A 47 5.61 -6.53 11.59
N ALA A 48 5.98 -5.43 10.93
CA ALA A 48 7.24 -4.73 11.18
C ALA A 48 7.34 -4.11 12.58
N GLY A 49 6.19 -3.79 13.20
CA GLY A 49 6.11 -3.25 14.55
C GLY A 49 6.46 -4.28 15.62
N THR A 50 6.22 -5.56 15.36
CA THR A 50 6.36 -6.65 16.32
C THR A 50 7.66 -7.45 16.18
N GLU A 51 8.24 -7.54 14.98
CA GLU A 51 9.47 -8.31 14.74
C GLU A 51 10.57 -7.43 14.11
N GLU A 52 11.38 -6.78 14.95
CA GLU A 52 12.43 -5.85 14.50
C GLU A 52 13.52 -6.54 13.65
N ASN A 53 13.77 -7.84 13.86
CA ASN A 53 14.71 -8.64 13.04
C ASN A 53 14.28 -8.80 11.58
N LYS A 54 12.99 -8.60 11.26
CA LYS A 54 12.46 -8.70 9.89
C LYS A 54 12.18 -7.34 9.27
N ALA A 55 12.52 -6.24 9.96
CA ALA A 55 12.37 -4.88 9.44
C ALA A 55 12.89 -4.69 8.00
N PRO A 56 14.10 -5.14 7.60
CA PRO A 56 14.57 -4.95 6.23
C PRO A 56 13.74 -5.72 5.20
N MET A 57 13.26 -6.93 5.55
CA MET A 57 12.39 -7.73 4.70
C MET A 57 11.03 -7.05 4.53
N VAL A 58 10.48 -6.49 5.61
CA VAL A 58 9.21 -5.76 5.59
C VAL A 58 9.31 -4.47 4.77
N ILE A 59 10.42 -3.73 4.90
CA ILE A 59 10.68 -2.55 4.06
C ILE A 59 10.72 -2.93 2.58
N ALA A 60 11.36 -4.04 2.23
CA ALA A 60 11.37 -4.54 0.85
C ALA A 60 9.96 -4.88 0.35
N LEU A 61 9.12 -5.55 1.15
CA LEU A 61 7.74 -5.83 0.78
C LEU A 61 6.89 -4.55 0.63
N LEU A 62 7.06 -3.58 1.53
CA LEU A 62 6.37 -2.28 1.44
C LEU A 62 6.76 -1.53 0.17
N LEU A 63 8.03 -1.53 -0.20
CA LEU A 63 8.53 -0.92 -1.44
C LEU A 63 7.98 -1.63 -2.69
N ILE A 64 7.95 -2.96 -2.70
CA ILE A 64 7.38 -3.74 -3.81
C ILE A 64 5.88 -3.44 -3.96
N GLY A 65 5.13 -3.45 -2.86
CA GLY A 65 3.71 -3.10 -2.86
C GLY A 65 3.47 -1.67 -3.36
N ALA A 66 4.27 -0.71 -2.91
CA ALA A 66 4.15 0.69 -3.33
C ALA A 66 4.48 0.87 -4.83
N ALA A 67 5.53 0.19 -5.31
CA ALA A 67 5.89 0.17 -6.72
C ALA A 67 4.78 -0.44 -7.58
N LEU A 68 4.13 -1.52 -7.12
CA LEU A 68 3.03 -2.18 -7.84
C LEU A 68 1.80 -1.26 -7.95
N VAL A 69 1.46 -0.56 -6.86
CA VAL A 69 0.37 0.44 -6.85
C VAL A 69 0.71 1.61 -7.76
N CYS A 70 1.94 2.11 -7.71
CA CYS A 70 2.42 3.21 -8.56
C CYS A 70 2.36 2.82 -10.04
N TYR A 71 2.87 1.63 -10.40
CA TYR A 71 2.85 1.10 -11.76
C TYR A 71 1.42 0.86 -12.27
N SER A 72 0.55 0.33 -11.43
CA SER A 72 -0.87 0.16 -11.74
C SER A 72 -1.56 1.50 -11.96
N ASN A 73 -1.16 2.54 -11.23
CA ASN A 73 -1.66 3.90 -11.44
C ASN A 73 -1.09 4.54 -12.73
N TYR A 74 0.17 4.26 -13.07
CA TYR A 74 0.82 4.77 -14.27
C TYR A 74 0.29 4.14 -15.56
N ARG A 75 0.09 2.82 -15.61
CA ARG A 75 -0.46 2.13 -16.80
C ARG A 75 -1.86 2.60 -17.15
N ASP A 76 -2.67 2.84 -16.13
CA ASP A 76 -4.06 3.28 -16.27
C ASP A 76 -4.14 4.72 -16.81
N LYS A 77 -3.26 5.61 -16.33
CA LYS A 77 -3.09 6.96 -16.90
C LYS A 77 -2.61 6.96 -18.35
N LYS A 78 -1.96 5.89 -18.82
CA LYS A 78 -1.52 5.74 -20.23
C LYS A 78 -2.57 5.11 -21.13
N ALA A 79 -3.63 4.54 -20.56
CA ALA A 79 -4.71 3.87 -21.28
C ALA A 79 -5.99 4.73 -21.38
N GLY A 80 -5.98 5.93 -20.78
CA GLY A 80 -7.03 6.94 -20.89
C GLY A 80 -6.66 8.05 -21.85
#